data_AF-A0A2R6CGK0-F1
#
_entry.id   AF-A0A2R6CGK0-F1
#
_cell.length_a   1.000
_cell.length_b   1.000
_cell.length_c   1.000
_cell.angle_alpha   90.00
_cell.angle_beta   90.00
_cell.angle_gamma   90.00
#
_symmetry.space_group_name_H-M   'P 1'
#
loop_
_entity.id
_entity.type
_entity.pdbx_description
1 polymer ?
#
loop_
_entity_poly.entity_id
_entity_poly.type
_entity_poly.pdbx_seq_one_letter_code
_entity_poly.pdbx_strand_id
1 'polypeptide(L)'
;MTTHGGERRPNRRRPSQPSSTRPTVGVDDPYRFVDRCDFLSEGRCRFAVEHGDQDPAFARERRAEEYRCPVAGDPDESGATGPWEFPECPHFRSRSRGHDRECARCGLAELRVDDEHPLLEEHHLSYSGPDSHEITVFLCRWCHATVHDSWGRIDDDVGPDPEAIAERERRRARQQAELGFEAASERDDRG
;
A
#
# COMPACT_ATOMS: atom_id res chain seq x y z
N MET A 1 -8.20 49.30 16.77
CA MET A 1 -8.87 48.60 15.65
C MET A 1 -8.12 48.93 14.37
N THR A 2 -7.14 48.09 13.99
CA THR A 2 -6.69 48.01 12.59
C THR A 2 -6.07 46.63 12.36
N THR A 3 -6.85 45.78 11.72
CA THR A 3 -6.47 44.47 11.18
C THR A 3 -5.39 44.62 10.12
N HIS A 4 -4.32 43.85 10.16
CA HIS A 4 -3.44 43.63 9.00
C HIS A 4 -3.46 42.14 8.66
N GLY A 5 -4.16 41.84 7.57
CA GLY A 5 -4.35 40.50 7.02
C GLY A 5 -3.04 39.92 6.49
N GLY A 6 -2.94 38.60 6.59
CA GLY A 6 -1.83 37.82 6.07
C GLY A 6 -1.83 37.78 4.55
N GLU A 7 -0.67 38.07 3.97
CA GLU A 7 -0.38 37.74 2.58
C GLU A 7 0.26 36.34 2.54
N ARG A 8 -0.54 35.34 2.13
CA ARG A 8 -0.05 34.01 1.76
C ARG A 8 0.83 34.15 0.52
N ARG A 9 2.08 33.71 0.62
CA ARG A 9 3.02 33.69 -0.52
C ARG A 9 2.58 32.65 -1.54
N PRO A 10 2.58 32.96 -2.86
CA PRO A 10 2.22 31.99 -3.88
C PRO A 10 3.29 30.90 -4.01
N ASN A 11 2.84 29.65 -3.95
CA ASN A 11 3.64 28.44 -4.11
C ASN A 11 4.29 28.43 -5.50
N ARG A 12 5.62 28.48 -5.57
CA ARG A 12 6.36 28.41 -6.84
C ARG A 12 6.34 26.96 -7.32
N ARG A 13 5.35 26.62 -8.15
CA ARG A 13 5.32 25.37 -8.93
C ARG A 13 6.66 25.18 -9.64
N ARG A 14 7.44 24.18 -9.23
CA ARG A 14 8.54 23.65 -10.04
C ARG A 14 7.92 22.89 -11.22
N PRO A 15 8.35 23.12 -12.46
CA PRO A 15 7.87 22.34 -13.60
C PRO A 15 8.39 20.90 -13.46
N SER A 16 7.47 19.94 -13.39
CA SER A 16 7.74 18.51 -13.44
C SER A 16 8.38 18.19 -14.80
N GLN A 17 9.66 17.80 -14.80
CA GLN A 17 10.28 17.24 -16.00
C GLN A 17 9.74 15.81 -16.20
N PRO A 18 9.40 15.39 -17.43
CA PRO A 18 8.98 14.02 -17.67
C PRO A 18 10.20 13.10 -17.56
N SER A 19 10.33 12.41 -16.43
CA SER A 19 11.31 11.34 -16.24
C SER A 19 11.00 10.21 -17.22
N SER A 20 12.00 9.76 -17.97
CA SER A 20 11.89 8.69 -18.97
C SER A 20 11.41 7.39 -18.32
N THR A 21 10.12 7.10 -18.43
CA THR A 21 9.45 5.96 -17.81
C THR A 21 9.85 4.66 -18.52
N ARG A 22 10.71 3.87 -17.87
CA ARG A 22 10.70 2.40 -18.06
C ARG A 22 9.30 1.91 -17.64
N PRO A 23 8.62 1.02 -18.38
CA PRO A 23 7.25 0.65 -18.06
C PRO A 23 7.19 0.10 -16.64
N THR A 24 6.46 0.82 -15.79
CA THR A 24 5.83 0.34 -14.57
C THR A 24 5.21 -1.01 -14.90
N VAL A 25 5.75 -2.12 -14.37
CA VAL A 25 5.34 -3.45 -14.83
C VAL A 25 3.91 -3.69 -14.36
N GLY A 26 2.99 -3.79 -15.32
CA GLY A 26 1.61 -4.22 -15.09
C GLY A 26 0.59 -3.14 -14.72
N VAL A 27 0.92 -1.83 -14.70
CA VAL A 27 -0.05 -0.74 -14.42
C VAL A 27 0.29 0.55 -15.17
N ASP A 28 -0.71 1.33 -15.58
CA ASP A 28 -0.48 2.66 -16.19
C ASP A 28 -0.30 3.77 -15.14
N ASP A 29 -1.10 3.72 -14.07
CA ASP A 29 -1.01 4.63 -12.94
C ASP A 29 -0.83 3.83 -11.64
N PRO A 30 0.32 3.88 -10.96
CA PRO A 30 0.53 3.17 -9.71
C PRO A 30 -0.23 3.81 -8.53
N TYR A 31 -0.61 5.09 -8.62
CA TYR A 31 -1.24 5.82 -7.51
C TYR A 31 -2.71 5.42 -7.29
N ARG A 32 -3.37 4.80 -8.27
CA ARG A 32 -4.71 4.22 -8.09
C ARG A 32 -4.79 3.14 -7.01
N PHE A 33 -3.64 2.56 -6.63
CA PHE A 33 -3.54 1.51 -5.61
C PHE A 33 -3.13 2.07 -4.24
N VAL A 34 -3.06 3.39 -4.10
CA VAL A 34 -2.67 4.06 -2.86
C VAL A 34 -3.92 4.42 -2.07
N ASP A 35 -3.93 3.98 -0.80
CA ASP A 35 -4.88 4.47 0.19
C ASP A 35 -4.34 5.72 0.92
N ARG A 36 -3.13 5.61 1.49
CA ARG A 36 -2.52 6.66 2.32
C ARG A 36 -1.00 6.61 2.30
N CYS A 37 -0.38 7.70 2.74
CA CYS A 37 1.07 7.76 2.92
C CYS A 37 1.52 6.99 4.18
N ASP A 38 2.57 6.17 4.05
CA ASP A 38 3.18 5.37 5.13
C ASP A 38 3.82 6.19 6.27
N PHE A 39 4.08 7.48 6.00
CA PHE A 39 4.63 8.41 6.97
C PHE A 39 3.55 9.26 7.67
N LEU A 40 2.28 9.07 7.34
CA LEU A 40 1.19 9.72 8.05
C LEU A 40 1.00 9.09 9.43
N SER A 41 1.01 9.90 10.48
CA SER A 41 0.65 9.51 11.84
C SER A 41 -0.07 10.68 12.51
N GLU A 42 -1.34 10.51 12.89
CA GLU A 42 -2.15 11.56 13.54
C GLU A 42 -2.13 12.90 12.78
N GLY A 43 -2.24 12.87 11.45
CA GLY A 43 -2.19 14.08 10.60
C GLY A 43 -0.78 14.64 10.37
N ARG A 44 0.25 14.05 10.99
CA ARG A 44 1.64 14.54 10.94
C ARG A 44 2.51 13.67 10.05
N CYS A 45 3.51 14.29 9.45
CA CYS A 45 4.51 13.67 8.61
C CYS A 45 5.67 13.15 9.47
N ARG A 46 5.64 11.85 9.75
CA ARG A 46 6.69 11.15 10.49
C ARG A 46 8.05 11.24 9.81
N PHE A 47 8.11 11.23 8.47
CA PHE A 47 9.38 11.42 7.75
C PHE A 47 10.08 12.72 8.15
N ALA A 48 9.35 13.85 8.16
CA ALA A 48 9.91 15.14 8.51
C ALA A 48 10.37 15.22 9.99
N VAL A 49 9.78 14.40 10.86
CA VAL A 49 10.13 14.33 12.28
C VAL A 49 11.33 13.41 12.53
N GLU A 50 11.33 12.21 11.96
CA GLU A 50 12.30 11.14 12.25
C GLU A 50 13.49 11.11 11.30
N HIS A 51 13.34 11.64 10.09
CA HIS A 51 14.32 11.60 8.99
C HIS A 51 14.62 12.99 8.42
N GLY A 52 14.36 14.04 9.21
CA GLY A 52 14.54 15.42 8.74
C GLY A 52 15.99 15.81 8.45
N ASP A 53 16.96 15.03 8.91
CA ASP A 53 18.37 15.13 8.54
C ASP A 53 18.64 14.70 7.09
N GLN A 54 17.83 13.78 6.53
CA GLN A 54 17.96 13.31 5.15
C GLN A 54 17.44 14.34 4.14
N ASP A 55 16.43 15.13 4.52
CA ASP A 55 15.98 16.31 3.76
C ASP A 55 15.66 17.49 4.71
N PRO A 56 16.68 18.28 5.10
CA PRO A 56 16.50 19.42 6.00
C PRO A 56 15.63 20.53 5.42
N ALA A 57 15.52 20.64 4.10
CA ALA A 57 14.68 21.63 3.45
C ALA A 57 13.20 21.27 3.61
N PHE A 58 12.85 20.03 3.28
CA PHE A 58 11.50 19.50 3.50
C PHE A 58 11.11 19.52 4.98
N ALA A 59 12.00 19.07 5.87
CA ALA A 59 11.72 19.07 7.31
C ALA A 59 11.48 20.47 7.86
N ARG A 60 12.21 21.48 7.38
CA ARG A 60 11.99 22.89 7.76
C ARG A 60 10.65 23.41 7.26
N GLU A 61 10.29 23.11 6.01
CA GLU A 61 8.98 23.50 5.45
C GLU A 61 7.84 22.85 6.23
N ARG A 62 7.94 21.55 6.52
CA ARG A 62 6.96 20.84 7.34
C ARG A 62 6.91 21.37 8.76
N ARG A 63 8.05 21.68 9.39
CA ARG A 63 8.08 22.29 10.73
C ARG A 63 7.31 23.61 10.80
N ALA A 64 7.39 24.44 9.76
CA ALA A 64 6.64 25.70 9.68
C ALA A 64 5.11 25.46 9.63
N GLU A 65 4.69 24.29 9.16
CA GLU A 65 3.30 23.81 9.09
C GLU A 65 3.00 22.78 10.21
N GLU A 66 3.69 22.87 11.35
CA GLU A 66 3.51 21.98 12.53
C GLU A 66 3.70 20.47 12.24
N TYR A 67 4.47 20.18 11.19
CA TYR A 67 4.71 18.86 10.62
C TYR A 67 3.48 18.22 9.99
N ARG A 68 2.45 18.99 9.58
CA ARG A 68 1.29 18.43 8.88
C ARG A 68 1.71 17.67 7.63
N CYS A 69 1.11 16.50 7.39
CA CYS A 69 1.30 15.77 6.14
C CYS A 69 0.74 16.62 4.98
N PRO A 70 1.50 16.88 3.91
CA PRO A 70 1.01 17.67 2.80
C PRO A 70 0.07 16.90 1.87
N VAL A 71 0.13 15.56 1.91
CA VAL A 71 -0.68 14.67 1.06
C VAL A 71 -2.01 14.33 1.72
N ALA A 72 -2.05 14.15 3.04
CA ALA A 72 -3.26 13.83 3.77
C ALA A 72 -3.71 15.06 4.56
N GLY A 73 -4.73 15.74 4.03
CA GLY A 73 -5.34 16.93 4.64
C GLY A 73 -6.22 16.56 5.81
N ASP A 74 -6.93 15.45 5.68
CA ASP A 74 -7.62 14.74 6.75
C ASP A 74 -6.93 13.38 6.98
N PRO A 75 -6.49 13.04 8.21
CA PRO A 75 -5.84 11.77 8.50
C PRO A 75 -6.76 10.54 8.47
N ASP A 76 -8.07 10.75 8.58
CA ASP A 76 -9.09 9.71 8.63
C ASP A 76 -9.69 9.41 7.25
N GLU A 77 -9.54 10.32 6.29
CA GLU A 77 -9.95 10.11 4.90
C GLU A 77 -8.85 9.47 4.05
N SER A 78 -9.25 8.49 3.23
CA SER A 78 -8.40 7.88 2.21
C SER A 78 -8.13 8.84 1.05
N GLY A 79 -6.94 8.74 0.45
CA GLY A 79 -6.56 9.51 -0.73
C GLY A 79 -5.65 10.71 -0.43
N ALA A 80 -5.34 11.48 -1.48
CA ALA A 80 -4.59 12.73 -1.38
C ALA A 80 -5.53 13.89 -1.01
N THR A 81 -6.02 13.90 0.23
CA THR A 81 -6.98 14.91 0.73
C THR A 81 -6.33 16.24 1.11
N GLY A 82 -5.00 16.31 1.03
CA GLY A 82 -4.18 17.46 1.39
C GLY A 82 -3.97 18.44 0.23
N PRO A 83 -3.14 19.48 0.46
CA PRO A 83 -2.77 20.42 -0.59
C PRO A 83 -1.91 19.82 -1.71
N TRP A 84 -1.30 18.64 -1.52
CA TRP A 84 -0.44 17.97 -2.49
C TRP A 84 -1.04 16.63 -2.92
N GLU A 85 -0.93 16.33 -4.21
CA GLU A 85 -1.16 15.00 -4.77
C GLU A 85 -0.03 14.04 -4.39
N PHE A 86 -0.27 12.73 -4.46
CA PHE A 86 0.76 11.72 -4.18
C PHE A 86 2.08 11.92 -4.94
N PRO A 87 2.09 12.24 -6.26
CA PRO A 87 3.31 12.44 -7.02
C PRO A 87 4.11 13.69 -6.61
N GLU A 88 3.48 14.64 -5.90
CA GLU A 88 4.11 15.92 -5.54
C GLU A 88 4.96 15.83 -4.27
N CYS A 89 4.78 14.80 -3.45
CA CYS A 89 5.52 14.63 -2.21
C CYS A 89 6.79 13.78 -2.43
N PRO A 90 8.01 14.35 -2.37
CA PRO A 90 9.25 13.64 -2.73
C PRO A 90 9.60 12.47 -1.80
N HIS A 91 9.00 12.44 -0.60
CA HIS A 91 9.19 11.38 0.40
C HIS A 91 7.95 10.49 0.51
N PHE A 92 7.09 10.51 -0.52
CA PHE A 92 5.91 9.68 -0.54
C PHE A 92 6.29 8.20 -0.63
N ARG A 93 5.63 7.42 0.21
CA ARG A 93 5.71 5.97 0.23
C ARG A 93 4.34 5.42 0.55
N SER A 94 3.95 4.35 -0.13
CA SER A 94 2.74 3.61 0.20
C SER A 94 3.03 2.13 0.08
N ARG A 95 2.97 1.43 1.19
CA ARG A 95 3.01 -0.02 1.21
C ARG A 95 1.64 -0.49 1.67
N SER A 96 1.04 -1.42 0.95
CA SER A 96 -0.17 -2.06 1.45
C SER A 96 0.15 -2.71 2.80
N ARG A 97 -0.60 -2.39 3.86
CA ARG A 97 -0.42 -2.91 5.22
C ARG A 97 -1.71 -3.57 5.71
N GLY A 98 -1.61 -4.45 6.71
CA GLY A 98 -2.77 -5.09 7.35
C GLY A 98 -2.72 -6.63 7.36
N HIS A 99 -3.68 -7.24 8.03
CA HIS A 99 -3.88 -8.70 8.08
C HIS A 99 -4.93 -9.16 7.05
N ASP A 100 -5.88 -8.30 6.70
CA ASP A 100 -6.91 -8.51 5.68
C ASP A 100 -6.39 -8.07 4.30
N ARG A 101 -5.29 -8.68 3.86
CA ARG A 101 -4.68 -8.36 2.57
C ARG A 101 -5.45 -9.07 1.46
N GLU A 102 -5.62 -8.41 0.33
CA GLU A 102 -6.19 -9.00 -0.88
C GLU A 102 -5.24 -8.83 -2.06
N CYS A 103 -5.29 -9.80 -2.98
CA CYS A 103 -4.59 -9.67 -4.25
C CYS A 103 -5.17 -8.47 -5.02
N ALA A 104 -4.33 -7.47 -5.32
CA ALA A 104 -4.75 -6.24 -6.00
C ALA A 104 -5.32 -6.47 -7.42
N ARG A 105 -5.03 -7.64 -8.02
CA ARG A 105 -5.52 -8.03 -9.34
C ARG A 105 -6.83 -8.82 -9.29
N CYS A 106 -6.93 -9.81 -8.39
CA CYS A 106 -8.03 -10.78 -8.42
C CYS A 106 -8.90 -10.82 -7.17
N GLY A 107 -8.60 -10.02 -6.15
CA GLY A 107 -9.36 -9.96 -4.90
C GLY A 107 -9.20 -11.18 -4.00
N LEU A 108 -8.24 -12.09 -4.26
CA LEU A 108 -7.99 -13.22 -3.37
C LEU A 108 -7.52 -12.73 -2.00
N ALA A 109 -8.34 -12.95 -0.98
CA ALA A 109 -7.98 -12.64 0.41
C ALA A 109 -6.91 -13.58 0.97
N GLU A 110 -5.96 -13.00 1.70
CA GLU A 110 -4.90 -13.72 2.41
C GLU A 110 -5.48 -14.67 3.46
N LEU A 111 -4.86 -15.85 3.57
CA LEU A 111 -5.07 -16.75 4.69
C LEU A 111 -3.71 -17.25 5.15
N ARG A 112 -3.23 -16.65 6.25
CA ARG A 112 -1.96 -17.02 6.86
C ARG A 112 -2.09 -18.31 7.62
N VAL A 113 -1.21 -19.24 7.34
CA VAL A 113 -0.99 -20.44 8.15
C VAL A 113 0.43 -20.35 8.68
N ASP A 114 0.61 -20.69 9.95
CA ASP A 114 1.94 -20.70 10.57
C ASP A 114 2.83 -21.74 9.86
N ASP A 115 4.12 -21.45 9.80
CA ASP A 115 5.13 -22.30 9.13
C ASP A 115 4.92 -22.55 7.62
N GLU A 116 4.02 -21.81 6.96
CA GLU A 116 3.83 -21.85 5.50
C GLU A 116 4.15 -20.51 4.82
N HIS A 117 4.56 -20.57 3.55
CA HIS A 117 4.72 -19.36 2.74
C HIS A 117 3.37 -18.63 2.58
N PRO A 118 3.33 -17.29 2.65
CA PRO A 118 2.11 -16.51 2.43
C PRO A 118 1.46 -16.80 1.07
N LEU A 119 0.13 -16.64 0.98
CA LEU A 119 -0.55 -16.72 -0.31
C LEU A 119 -0.27 -15.48 -1.17
N LEU A 120 -0.13 -14.33 -0.52
CA LEU A 120 0.15 -13.06 -1.19
C LEU A 120 1.58 -12.60 -0.94
N GLU A 121 2.23 -12.13 -2.00
CA GLU A 121 3.59 -11.61 -2.01
C GLU A 121 3.58 -10.12 -2.34
N GLU A 122 4.55 -9.39 -1.83
CA GLU A 122 4.74 -7.97 -2.15
C GLU A 122 5.20 -7.79 -3.59
N HIS A 123 4.49 -6.93 -4.32
CA HIS A 123 4.78 -6.59 -5.69
C HIS A 123 4.97 -5.07 -5.83
N HIS A 124 6.12 -4.67 -6.38
CA HIS A 124 6.50 -3.27 -6.51
C HIS A 124 5.95 -2.71 -7.83
N LEU A 125 5.09 -1.69 -7.75
CA LEU A 125 4.58 -1.03 -8.95
C LEU A 125 5.63 -0.10 -9.55
N SER A 126 6.33 0.67 -8.71
CA SER A 126 7.36 1.60 -9.12
C SER A 126 8.72 1.14 -8.57
N TYR A 127 9.70 0.97 -9.46
CA TYR A 127 11.07 0.65 -9.07
C TYR A 127 11.82 1.90 -8.62
N SER A 128 12.47 1.81 -7.47
CA SER A 128 13.33 2.81 -6.84
C SER A 128 14.46 3.31 -7.75
N GLY A 129 14.23 4.43 -8.44
CA GLY A 129 15.24 5.42 -8.80
C GLY A 129 15.24 6.58 -7.80
N PRO A 130 16.24 7.48 -7.84
CA PRO A 130 16.39 8.60 -6.90
C PRO A 130 15.20 9.59 -6.90
N ASP A 131 14.29 9.48 -7.88
CA ASP A 131 13.09 10.32 -8.02
C ASP A 131 11.78 9.50 -8.08
N SER A 132 11.76 8.23 -7.64
CA SER A 132 10.56 7.39 -7.73
C SER A 132 10.03 6.97 -6.36
N HIS A 133 8.71 7.05 -6.17
CA HIS A 133 8.06 6.57 -4.96
C HIS A 133 8.08 5.04 -4.86
N GLU A 134 8.25 4.56 -3.63
CA GLU A 134 8.04 3.16 -3.28
C GLU A 134 6.54 2.92 -3.09
N ILE A 135 5.93 2.25 -4.08
CA ILE A 135 4.51 1.86 -4.07
C ILE A 135 4.44 0.34 -4.23
N THR A 136 3.93 -0.32 -3.21
CA THR A 136 3.87 -1.78 -3.13
C THR A 136 2.45 -2.27 -2.87
N VAL A 137 2.03 -3.24 -3.67
CA VAL A 137 0.75 -3.96 -3.54
C VAL A 137 1.01 -5.43 -3.21
N PHE A 138 -0.06 -6.17 -2.90
CA PHE A 138 0.01 -7.62 -2.76
C PHE A 138 -0.56 -8.31 -3.99
N LEU A 139 0.13 -9.35 -4.48
CA LEU A 139 -0.37 -10.25 -5.50
C LEU A 139 -0.31 -11.69 -5.00
N CYS A 140 -1.32 -12.50 -5.32
CA CYS A 140 -1.22 -13.94 -5.08
C CYS A 140 -0.18 -14.55 -6.01
N ARG A 141 0.45 -15.67 -5.62
CA ARG A 141 1.53 -16.28 -6.43
C ARG A 141 1.18 -16.51 -7.91
N TRP A 142 -0.08 -16.85 -8.22
CA TRP A 142 -0.56 -17.03 -9.60
C TRP A 142 -0.65 -15.71 -10.37
N CYS A 143 -1.21 -14.66 -9.76
CA CYS A 143 -1.26 -13.34 -10.36
C CYS A 143 0.14 -12.72 -10.48
N HIS A 144 1.01 -12.98 -9.50
CA HIS A 144 2.40 -12.52 -9.52
C HIS A 144 3.16 -13.11 -10.72
N ALA A 145 3.06 -14.42 -10.92
CA ALA A 145 3.58 -15.09 -12.11
C ALA A 145 2.94 -14.56 -13.39
N THR A 146 1.62 -14.32 -13.41
CA THR A 146 0.92 -13.79 -14.59
C THR A 146 1.44 -12.41 -15.01
N VAL A 147 1.68 -11.52 -14.04
CA VAL A 147 2.18 -10.16 -14.29
C VAL A 147 3.62 -10.18 -14.81
N HIS A 148 4.48 -11.07 -14.29
CA HIS A 148 5.88 -11.16 -14.70
C HIS A 148 6.12 -12.02 -15.95
N ASP A 149 5.48 -13.17 -16.05
CA ASP A 149 5.78 -14.20 -17.06
C ASP A 149 4.83 -14.13 -18.26
N SER A 150 3.61 -13.62 -18.06
CA SER A 150 2.53 -13.63 -19.07
C SER A 150 2.04 -12.24 -19.47
N TRP A 151 2.70 -11.17 -18.99
CA TRP A 151 2.39 -9.78 -19.33
C TRP A 151 0.96 -9.34 -18.98
N GLY A 152 0.28 -10.04 -18.08
CA GLY A 152 -1.02 -9.60 -17.58
C GLY A 152 -0.88 -8.30 -16.80
N ARG A 153 -1.95 -7.48 -16.77
CA ARG A 153 -1.97 -6.22 -16.02
C ARG A 153 -2.68 -6.34 -14.68
N ILE A 154 -2.21 -5.63 -13.66
CA ILE A 154 -2.80 -5.68 -12.32
C ILE A 154 -4.21 -5.09 -12.32
N ASP A 155 -4.52 -4.19 -13.26
CA ASP A 155 -5.83 -3.61 -13.42
C ASP A 155 -6.81 -4.41 -14.28
N ASP A 156 -6.43 -5.61 -14.72
CA ASP A 156 -7.33 -6.51 -15.42
C ASP A 156 -8.46 -6.96 -14.48
N ASP A 157 -9.71 -6.86 -14.95
CA ASP A 157 -10.90 -7.35 -14.24
C ASP A 157 -10.97 -8.88 -14.32
N VAL A 158 -10.27 -9.56 -13.41
CA VAL A 158 -10.18 -11.01 -13.36
C VAL A 158 -10.51 -11.55 -11.97
N GLY A 159 -11.20 -12.69 -11.92
CA GLY A 159 -11.41 -13.43 -10.67
C GLY A 159 -10.17 -14.24 -10.27
N PRO A 160 -10.13 -14.77 -9.02
CA PRO A 160 -9.05 -15.65 -8.61
C PRO A 160 -8.98 -16.93 -9.45
N ASP A 161 -7.76 -17.40 -9.68
CA ASP A 161 -7.53 -18.69 -10.32
C ASP A 161 -8.19 -19.83 -9.51
N PRO A 162 -8.84 -20.83 -10.13
CA PRO A 162 -9.42 -21.97 -9.42
C PRO A 162 -8.42 -22.71 -8.50
N GLU A 163 -7.15 -22.81 -8.88
CA GLU A 163 -6.10 -23.38 -8.03
C GLU A 163 -5.79 -22.49 -6.82
N ALA A 164 -5.90 -21.17 -6.98
CA ALA A 164 -5.74 -20.21 -5.89
C ALA A 164 -6.84 -20.34 -4.86
N ILE A 165 -8.07 -20.51 -5.32
CA ILE A 165 -9.23 -20.79 -4.45
C ILE A 165 -9.02 -22.13 -3.75
N ALA A 166 -8.68 -23.18 -4.49
CA ALA A 166 -8.47 -24.51 -3.93
C ALA A 166 -7.37 -24.53 -2.84
N GLU A 167 -6.27 -23.80 -3.05
CA GLU A 167 -5.22 -23.69 -2.05
C GLU A 167 -5.67 -22.94 -0.80
N ARG A 168 -6.42 -21.86 -0.96
CA ARG A 168 -6.99 -21.12 0.17
C ARG A 168 -7.94 -21.99 0.99
N GLU A 169 -8.81 -22.77 0.34
CA GLU A 169 -9.70 -23.69 1.04
C GLU A 169 -8.94 -24.85 1.71
N ARG A 170 -7.86 -25.35 1.12
CA ARG A 170 -6.96 -26.33 1.79
C ARG A 170 -6.37 -25.76 3.08
N ARG A 171 -5.87 -24.52 3.05
CA ARG A 171 -5.36 -23.83 4.25
C ARG A 171 -6.43 -23.66 5.31
N ARG A 172 -7.64 -23.27 4.90
CA ARG A 172 -8.79 -23.11 5.79
C ARG A 172 -9.18 -24.43 6.47
N ALA A 173 -9.20 -25.53 5.72
CA ALA A 173 -9.48 -26.85 6.26
C ALA A 173 -8.42 -27.29 7.28
N ARG A 174 -7.14 -27.00 7.06
CA ARG A 174 -6.08 -27.28 8.04
C ARG A 174 -6.24 -26.47 9.32
N GLN A 175 -6.45 -25.16 9.24
CA GLN A 175 -6.71 -24.33 10.41
C GLN A 175 -7.93 -24.84 11.21
N GLN A 176 -8.99 -25.25 10.52
CA GLN A 176 -10.16 -25.85 11.17
C GLN A 176 -9.85 -27.19 11.84
N ALA A 177 -8.96 -28.01 11.27
CA ALA A 177 -8.54 -29.27 11.86
C ALA A 177 -7.65 -29.05 13.10
N GLU A 178 -6.77 -28.04 13.08
CA GLU A 178 -5.90 -27.69 14.22
C GLU A 178 -6.68 -27.07 15.38
N LEU A 179 -7.70 -26.26 15.08
CA LEU A 179 -8.61 -25.66 16.06
C LEU A 179 -9.78 -26.58 16.41
N GLY A 180 -9.93 -27.69 15.68
CA GLY A 180 -10.98 -28.67 15.85
C GLY A 180 -10.73 -29.49 17.09
N PHE A 181 -11.50 -29.22 18.15
CA PHE A 181 -11.68 -30.21 19.20
C PHE A 181 -12.34 -31.45 18.59
N GLU A 182 -11.79 -32.64 18.82
CA GLU A 182 -12.49 -33.91 18.54
C GLU A 182 -13.89 -33.84 19.14
N ALA A 183 -14.92 -33.99 18.31
CA ALA A 183 -16.29 -33.94 18.79
C ALA A 183 -16.51 -35.12 19.74
N ALA A 184 -17.10 -34.87 20.91
CA ALA A 184 -17.33 -35.90 21.93
C ALA A 184 -18.10 -37.13 21.41
N SER A 185 -18.87 -36.99 20.32
CA SER A 185 -19.57 -38.08 19.62
C SER A 185 -18.64 -39.12 18.99
N GLU A 186 -17.37 -38.79 18.72
CA GLU A 186 -16.39 -39.70 18.12
C GLU A 186 -15.69 -40.60 19.17
N ARG A 187 -15.96 -40.38 20.47
CA ARG A 187 -15.43 -41.19 21.58
C ARG A 187 -16.30 -42.38 21.98
N ASP A 188 -17.60 -42.35 21.69
CA ASP A 188 -18.53 -43.41 22.10
C ASP A 188 -18.44 -44.68 21.23
N ASP A 189 -17.79 -44.62 20.05
CA ASP A 189 -17.62 -45.78 19.16
C ASP A 189 -16.40 -46.67 19.50
N ARG A 190 -15.67 -46.38 20.59
CA ARG A 190 -14.58 -47.23 21.13
C ARG A 190 -14.90 -47.84 22.51
N GLY A 191 -16.18 -47.93 22.87
CA GLY A 191 -16.67 -48.60 24.09
C GLY A 191 -16.79 -50.12 23.96
#